data_AF-A0A9Q8Q9R6-F1
#
_entry.id   AF-A0A9Q8Q9R6-F1
#
_cell.length_a   1.000
_cell.length_b   1.000
_cell.length_c   1.000
_cell.angle_alpha   90.00
_cell.angle_beta   90.00
_cell.angle_gamma   90.00
#
_symmetry.space_group_name_H-M   'P 1'
#
loop_
_entity.id
_entity.type
_entity.pdbx_description
1 polymer ?
#
loop_
_entity_poly.entity_id
_entity_poly.type
_entity_poly.pdbx_seq_one_letter_code
_entity_poly.pdbx_strand_id
1 'polypeptide(L)'
;MRPLFAVIMATIAPLVAASEIEDMWDVATWEWQSSCKDLSNRCATASIVAGRGNHPELIKYLLKKAEKLPDNATYVSGRHIMCYQVSNGPNGFCLFFENLQTAGEWTFTAQDVREGLLVMQEKMKHDNGCKKRCAAAWRRGWAPDQRLKLDYVTEKVCEGLC
;
A
#
# COMPACT_ATOMS: atom_id res chain seq x y z
N MET A 1 15.26 -35.72 -61.08
CA MET A 1 14.77 -34.32 -61.12
C MET A 1 14.58 -33.85 -59.68
N ARG A 2 15.25 -32.76 -59.27
CA ARG A 2 15.01 -32.05 -58.00
C ARG A 2 13.82 -31.08 -58.17
N PRO A 3 13.05 -30.82 -57.11
CA PRO A 3 12.97 -29.44 -56.58
C PRO A 3 13.08 -29.45 -55.04
N LEU A 4 14.02 -28.72 -54.44
CA LEU A 4 14.00 -27.30 -54.04
C LEU A 4 13.11 -27.01 -52.81
N PHE A 5 13.82 -26.70 -51.72
CA PHE A 5 13.37 -26.24 -50.42
C PHE A 5 12.66 -24.88 -50.49
N ALA A 6 11.67 -24.70 -49.62
CA ALA A 6 11.35 -23.40 -49.03
C ALA A 6 10.69 -23.62 -47.66
N VAL A 7 11.48 -23.57 -46.58
CA VAL A 7 10.97 -23.42 -45.22
C VAL A 7 10.95 -21.93 -44.92
N ILE A 8 9.76 -21.33 -44.88
CA ILE A 8 9.56 -19.97 -44.40
C ILE A 8 9.66 -20.04 -42.87
N MET A 9 10.83 -19.72 -42.32
CA MET A 9 10.98 -19.42 -40.90
C MET A 9 10.38 -18.04 -40.68
N ALA A 10 9.09 -18.00 -40.34
CA ALA A 10 8.50 -16.82 -39.75
C ALA A 10 9.18 -16.60 -38.39
N THR A 11 10.04 -15.59 -38.32
CA THR A 11 10.64 -15.12 -37.08
C THR A 11 9.53 -14.61 -36.17
N ILE A 12 9.09 -15.44 -35.25
CA ILE A 12 8.27 -15.02 -34.11
C ILE A 12 9.20 -14.19 -33.24
N ALA A 13 9.12 -12.86 -33.36
CA ALA A 13 9.67 -11.98 -32.35
C ALA A 13 8.93 -12.26 -31.03
N PRO A 14 9.62 -12.55 -29.93
CA PRO A 14 8.95 -12.58 -28.64
C PRO A 14 8.62 -11.13 -28.28
N LEU A 15 7.35 -10.75 -28.39
CA LEU A 15 6.80 -9.66 -27.59
C LEU A 15 6.82 -10.13 -26.13
N VAL A 16 7.95 -9.94 -25.47
CA VAL A 16 8.05 -9.98 -24.01
C VAL A 16 8.09 -8.54 -23.54
N ALA A 17 6.99 -8.11 -22.92
CA ALA A 17 6.92 -7.14 -21.82
C ALA A 17 5.53 -6.46 -21.83
N ALA A 18 4.49 -7.16 -21.39
CA ALA A 18 3.25 -6.53 -20.93
C ALA A 18 2.41 -7.41 -19.99
N SER A 19 2.97 -8.46 -19.37
CA SER A 19 2.20 -9.37 -18.49
C SER A 19 2.53 -9.26 -17.00
N GLU A 20 3.49 -8.43 -16.58
CA GLU A 20 3.92 -8.40 -15.17
C GLU A 20 2.96 -7.62 -14.24
N ILE A 21 1.90 -6.99 -14.78
CA ILE A 21 0.99 -6.17 -13.97
C ILE A 21 -0.29 -6.93 -13.60
N GLU A 22 -0.74 -7.96 -14.31
CA GLU A 22 -1.95 -8.72 -13.92
C GLU A 22 -1.65 -9.80 -12.88
N ASP A 23 -0.52 -10.52 -12.99
CA ASP A 23 -0.17 -11.63 -12.08
C ASP A 23 0.12 -11.17 -10.64
N MET A 24 0.51 -9.92 -10.44
CA MET A 24 0.79 -9.37 -9.10
C MET A 24 -0.48 -9.12 -8.27
N TRP A 25 -1.65 -9.02 -8.91
CA TRP A 25 -2.93 -8.79 -8.21
C TRP A 25 -3.55 -10.08 -7.68
N ASP A 26 -3.37 -11.21 -8.37
CA ASP A 26 -3.94 -12.50 -7.94
C ASP A 26 -3.20 -13.11 -6.73
N VAL A 27 -1.88 -12.91 -6.62
CA VAL A 27 -1.09 -13.44 -5.50
C VAL A 27 -1.31 -12.63 -4.21
N ALA A 28 -1.48 -11.31 -4.29
CA ALA A 28 -1.59 -10.44 -3.13
C ALA A 28 -2.88 -10.68 -2.30
N THR A 29 -3.95 -11.21 -2.88
CA THR A 29 -5.27 -11.24 -2.24
C THR A 29 -5.51 -12.42 -1.30
N TRP A 30 -4.76 -13.52 -1.40
CA TRP A 30 -5.00 -14.72 -0.56
C TRP A 30 -4.18 -14.71 0.74
N GLU A 31 -3.02 -14.06 0.72
CA GLU A 31 -2.16 -13.90 1.90
C GLU A 31 -2.57 -12.71 2.77
N TRP A 32 -3.14 -11.66 2.19
CA TRP A 32 -3.46 -10.44 2.91
C TRP A 32 -4.93 -10.33 3.28
N GLN A 33 -5.18 -9.70 4.42
CA GLN A 33 -6.50 -9.33 4.89
C GLN A 33 -6.53 -7.82 5.18
N SER A 34 -7.72 -7.23 5.13
CA SER A 34 -7.91 -5.81 5.42
C SER A 34 -9.23 -5.50 6.13
N SER A 35 -9.23 -4.43 6.92
CA SER A 35 -10.36 -4.04 7.78
C SER A 35 -10.52 -2.54 7.90
N CYS A 36 -11.76 -2.13 8.17
CA CYS A 36 -12.10 -0.76 8.57
C CYS A 36 -12.39 -0.63 10.07
N LYS A 37 -12.06 -1.65 10.87
CA LYS A 37 -12.27 -1.68 12.33
C LYS A 37 -11.07 -1.09 13.07
N ASP A 38 -11.30 -0.64 14.31
CA ASP A 38 -10.30 -0.11 15.23
C ASP A 38 -9.50 1.09 14.67
N LEU A 39 -10.19 1.90 13.87
CA LEU A 39 -9.66 3.13 13.28
C LEU A 39 -10.08 4.35 14.11
N SER A 40 -9.32 5.43 14.02
CA SER A 40 -9.68 6.70 14.64
C SER A 40 -11.03 7.21 14.12
N ASN A 41 -11.88 7.72 15.01
CA ASN A 41 -13.11 8.43 14.63
C ASN A 41 -12.83 9.66 13.73
N ARG A 42 -11.59 10.15 13.74
CA ARG A 42 -11.13 11.25 12.87
C ARG A 42 -10.98 10.84 11.40
N CYS A 43 -10.95 9.54 11.10
CA CYS A 43 -11.03 9.05 9.73
C CYS A 43 -12.27 9.54 8.98
N ALA A 44 -13.41 9.61 9.67
CA ALA A 44 -14.65 10.14 9.12
C ALA A 44 -14.74 11.67 9.13
N THR A 45 -14.14 12.31 10.15
CA THR A 45 -14.50 13.69 10.55
C THR A 45 -13.41 14.73 10.30
N ALA A 46 -12.16 14.34 10.07
CA ALA A 46 -11.09 15.29 9.78
C ALA A 46 -11.27 15.93 8.40
N SER A 47 -11.12 17.25 8.32
CA SER A 47 -11.15 17.98 7.06
C SER A 47 -9.82 17.82 6.32
N ILE A 48 -9.86 17.26 5.12
CA ILE A 48 -8.74 17.33 4.17
C ILE A 48 -8.95 18.62 3.39
N VAL A 49 -8.08 19.61 3.56
CA VAL A 49 -8.25 20.89 2.87
C VAL A 49 -7.87 20.76 1.40
N ALA A 50 -8.84 21.06 0.54
CA ALA A 50 -8.63 21.22 -0.89
C ALA A 50 -7.71 22.44 -1.11
N GLY A 51 -6.54 22.25 -1.73
CA GLY A 51 -5.64 23.36 -2.05
C GLY A 51 -4.14 23.05 -2.08
N ARG A 52 -3.69 21.95 -1.43
CA ARG A 52 -2.28 21.49 -1.53
C ARG A 52 -2.06 20.42 -2.61
N GLY A 53 -2.68 20.63 -3.77
CA GLY A 53 -2.76 19.63 -4.84
C GLY A 53 -4.00 18.76 -4.69
N ASN A 54 -4.77 18.64 -5.76
CA ASN A 54 -5.90 17.73 -5.86
C ASN A 54 -5.40 16.29 -5.65
N HIS A 55 -5.48 15.78 -4.42
CA HIS A 55 -5.32 14.36 -4.14
C HIS A 55 -6.66 13.78 -3.67
N PRO A 56 -7.66 13.65 -4.57
CA PRO A 56 -8.97 13.14 -4.21
C PRO A 56 -9.00 11.69 -3.72
N GLU A 57 -7.86 10.98 -3.64
CA GLU A 57 -7.77 9.73 -2.87
C GLU A 57 -6.43 9.66 -2.14
N LEU A 58 -6.46 9.88 -0.82
CA LEU A 58 -5.32 9.74 0.09
C LEU A 58 -4.49 8.48 -0.20
N ILE A 59 -5.16 7.34 -0.41
CA ILE A 59 -4.48 6.08 -0.68
C ILE A 59 -3.72 6.06 -2.01
N LYS A 60 -4.21 6.75 -3.06
CA LYS A 60 -3.46 6.91 -4.33
C LYS A 60 -2.20 7.74 -4.14
N TYR A 61 -2.27 8.78 -3.30
CA TYR A 61 -1.09 9.57 -2.94
C TYR A 61 -0.03 8.70 -2.22
N LEU A 62 -0.46 7.88 -1.26
CA LEU A 62 0.45 7.02 -0.51
C LEU A 62 1.04 5.90 -1.37
N LEU A 63 0.24 5.27 -2.24
CA LEU A 63 0.74 4.28 -3.21
C LEU A 63 1.88 4.87 -4.08
N LYS A 64 1.69 6.08 -4.62
CA LYS A 64 2.73 6.78 -5.39
C LYS A 64 4.00 7.09 -4.56
N LYS A 65 3.86 7.28 -3.25
CA LYS A 65 5.02 7.48 -2.35
C LYS A 65 5.71 6.15 -2.04
N ALA A 66 4.95 5.06 -1.91
CA ALA A 66 5.45 3.72 -1.66
C ALA A 66 6.37 3.18 -2.77
N GLU A 67 6.19 3.65 -4.01
CA GLU A 67 7.11 3.38 -5.14
C GLU A 67 8.55 3.84 -4.87
N LYS A 68 8.75 4.80 -3.97
CA LYS A 68 10.07 5.36 -3.64
C LYS A 68 10.69 4.77 -2.38
N LEU A 69 10.04 3.80 -1.74
CA LEU A 69 10.61 3.13 -0.56
C LEU A 69 11.81 2.27 -0.97
N PRO A 70 12.90 2.25 -0.19
CA PRO A 70 14.02 1.36 -0.44
C PRO A 70 13.62 -0.10 -0.24
N ASP A 71 14.01 -1.00 -1.13
CA ASP A 71 13.63 -2.42 -1.02
C ASP A 71 14.21 -3.11 0.22
N ASN A 72 15.35 -2.61 0.72
CA ASN A 72 16.00 -3.10 1.94
C ASN A 72 15.57 -2.33 3.22
N ALA A 73 14.56 -1.46 3.14
CA ALA A 73 14.07 -0.74 4.30
C ALA A 73 13.33 -1.68 5.25
N THR A 74 13.58 -1.49 6.55
CA THR A 74 12.88 -2.18 7.63
C THR A 74 12.15 -1.16 8.50
N TYR A 75 10.95 -1.52 8.96
CA TYR A 75 10.09 -0.62 9.71
C TYR A 75 9.86 -1.10 11.14
N VAL A 76 9.75 -0.12 12.06
CA VAL A 76 9.51 -0.34 13.48
C VAL A 76 8.08 0.03 13.83
N SER A 77 7.47 -0.70 14.77
CA SER A 77 6.11 -0.39 15.21
C SER A 77 5.98 1.02 15.76
N GLY A 78 4.85 1.67 15.48
CA GLY A 78 4.51 3.01 15.94
C GLY A 78 5.27 4.14 15.22
N ARG A 79 6.26 3.83 14.39
CA ARG A 79 6.93 4.85 13.57
C ARG A 79 6.18 5.07 12.26
N HIS A 80 5.96 6.34 11.94
CA HIS A 80 5.38 6.74 10.67
C HIS A 80 6.32 6.37 9.52
N ILE A 81 5.78 5.72 8.50
CA ILE A 81 6.46 5.38 7.24
C ILE A 81 6.23 6.48 6.23
N MET A 82 4.98 6.94 6.17
CA MET A 82 4.58 8.04 5.31
C MET A 82 3.30 8.65 5.82
N CYS A 83 3.13 9.93 5.57
CA CYS A 83 1.96 10.64 6.01
C CYS A 83 1.48 11.66 4.97
N TYR A 84 0.18 11.92 5.04
CA TYR A 84 -0.48 13.04 4.42
C TYR A 84 -0.90 14.01 5.51
N GLN A 85 -0.22 15.15 5.58
CA GLN A 85 -0.52 16.18 6.55
C GLN A 85 -1.79 16.94 6.15
N VAL A 86 -2.74 17.08 7.06
CA VAL A 86 -3.89 17.98 6.87
C VAL A 86 -3.47 19.41 7.21
N SER A 87 -3.99 20.41 6.51
CA SER A 87 -3.55 21.82 6.59
C SER A 87 -3.45 22.38 8.02
N ASN A 88 -2.49 23.28 8.24
CA ASN A 88 -2.33 24.14 9.43
C ASN A 88 -2.31 23.41 10.79
N GLY A 89 -1.64 22.26 10.88
CA GLY A 89 -1.39 21.62 12.17
C GLY A 89 -0.49 20.41 12.07
N PRO A 90 -0.03 19.85 13.19
CA PRO A 90 0.88 18.70 13.24
C PRO A 90 0.14 17.36 12.99
N ASN A 91 -1.03 17.40 12.37
CA ASN A 91 -1.95 16.27 12.25
C ASN A 91 -2.06 15.79 10.80
N GLY A 92 -2.47 14.55 10.63
CA GLY A 92 -2.60 13.98 9.30
C GLY A 92 -2.99 12.51 9.32
N PHE A 93 -3.00 11.94 8.13
CA PHE A 93 -3.22 10.52 7.94
C PHE A 93 -1.87 9.86 7.72
N CYS A 94 -1.50 8.94 8.61
CA CYS A 94 -0.20 8.30 8.61
C CYS A 94 -0.33 6.80 8.41
N LEU A 95 0.61 6.27 7.66
CA LEU A 95 0.85 4.86 7.49
C LEU A 95 1.95 4.43 8.46
N PHE A 96 1.66 3.43 9.29
CA PHE A 96 2.61 2.87 10.25
C PHE A 96 2.25 1.43 10.58
N PHE A 97 3.20 0.68 11.11
CA PHE A 97 2.91 -0.64 11.66
C PHE A 97 2.50 -0.56 13.13
N GLU A 98 1.46 -1.29 13.53
CA GLU A 98 0.96 -1.39 14.89
C GLU A 98 1.27 -2.78 15.47
N ASN A 99 1.69 -2.82 16.74
CA ASN A 99 2.00 -4.01 17.52
C ASN A 99 3.00 -5.01 16.90
N LEU A 100 3.99 -4.54 16.14
CA LEU A 100 5.03 -5.44 15.64
C LEU A 100 5.80 -6.03 16.84
N GLN A 101 5.70 -7.34 17.02
CA GLN A 101 6.51 -8.04 18.00
C GLN A 101 7.90 -8.21 17.41
N THR A 102 8.89 -7.66 18.08
CA THR A 102 10.31 -7.75 17.70
C THR A 102 10.97 -9.06 18.16
N ALA A 103 10.21 -9.98 18.74
CA ALA A 103 10.70 -11.26 19.25
C ALA A 103 10.72 -12.32 18.14
N GLY A 104 11.73 -12.23 17.27
CA GLY A 104 11.94 -13.14 16.15
C GLY A 104 11.99 -12.38 14.82
N GLU A 105 12.82 -12.87 13.91
CA GLU A 105 13.32 -12.37 12.62
C GLU A 105 12.32 -11.74 11.60
N TRP A 106 11.17 -11.24 12.02
CA TRP A 106 10.20 -10.55 11.17
C TRP A 106 10.63 -9.09 10.97
N THR A 107 11.40 -8.86 9.91
CA THR A 107 11.62 -7.52 9.37
C THR A 107 10.52 -7.21 8.35
N PHE A 108 9.66 -6.25 8.67
CA PHE A 108 8.63 -5.75 7.76
C PHE A 108 9.28 -4.87 6.71
N THR A 109 9.02 -5.19 5.45
CA THR A 109 9.74 -4.68 4.28
C THR A 109 8.96 -3.60 3.53
N ALA A 110 9.61 -2.92 2.58
CA ALA A 110 8.91 -2.03 1.65
C ALA A 110 7.86 -2.76 0.80
N GLN A 111 8.09 -4.05 0.49
CA GLN A 111 7.10 -4.88 -0.20
C GLN A 111 5.84 -5.05 0.65
N ASP A 112 5.97 -5.32 1.95
CA ASP A 112 4.80 -5.44 2.85
C ASP A 112 3.99 -4.14 2.91
N VAL A 113 4.66 -2.99 2.86
CA VAL A 113 4.01 -1.68 2.80
C VAL A 113 3.21 -1.51 1.50
N ARG A 114 3.79 -1.88 0.35
CA ARG A 114 3.15 -1.75 -0.97
C ARG A 114 1.94 -2.68 -1.08
N GLU A 115 2.08 -3.96 -0.73
CA GLU A 115 1.00 -4.94 -0.78
C GLU A 115 -0.13 -4.59 0.20
N GLY A 116 0.22 -4.20 1.42
CA GLY A 116 -0.74 -3.74 2.42
C GLY A 116 -1.56 -2.54 1.93
N LEU A 117 -0.94 -1.56 1.26
CA LEU A 117 -1.64 -0.42 0.68
C LEU A 117 -2.60 -0.83 -0.45
N LEU A 118 -2.25 -1.83 -1.28
CA LEU A 118 -3.13 -2.31 -2.35
C LEU A 118 -4.40 -2.95 -1.79
N VAL A 119 -4.29 -3.83 -0.80
CA VAL A 119 -5.48 -4.45 -0.19
C VAL A 119 -6.31 -3.47 0.65
N MET A 120 -5.68 -2.43 1.22
CA MET A 120 -6.41 -1.32 1.83
C MET A 120 -7.20 -0.53 0.78
N GLN A 121 -6.63 -0.30 -0.41
CA GLN A 121 -7.31 0.43 -1.49
C GLN A 121 -8.58 -0.30 -1.91
N GLU A 122 -8.51 -1.61 -2.14
CA GLU A 122 -9.68 -2.42 -2.46
C GLU A 122 -10.72 -2.37 -1.33
N LYS A 123 -10.27 -2.49 -0.08
CA LYS A 123 -11.17 -2.38 1.08
C LYS A 123 -11.88 -1.04 1.14
N MET A 124 -11.18 0.06 0.89
CA MET A 124 -11.74 1.41 0.87
C MET A 124 -12.73 1.65 -0.26
N LYS A 125 -12.59 0.97 -1.40
CA LYS A 125 -13.55 1.04 -2.51
C LYS A 125 -14.89 0.38 -2.15
N HIS A 126 -14.84 -0.73 -1.42
CA HIS A 126 -16.01 -1.57 -1.17
C HIS A 126 -16.66 -1.41 0.21
N ASP A 127 -15.97 -0.78 1.19
CA ASP A 127 -16.46 -0.68 2.57
C ASP A 127 -16.54 0.78 3.04
N ASN A 128 -17.77 1.28 3.21
CA ASN A 128 -18.06 2.62 3.72
C ASN A 128 -17.60 2.84 5.18
N GLY A 129 -17.25 1.77 5.91
CA GLY A 129 -16.61 1.83 7.23
C GLY A 129 -15.24 2.51 7.18
N CYS A 130 -14.52 2.35 6.08
CA CYS A 130 -13.19 2.93 5.89
C CYS A 130 -13.22 4.44 5.56
N LYS A 131 -14.43 4.97 5.29
CA LYS A 131 -14.67 6.39 4.95
C LYS A 131 -13.77 6.91 3.81
N LYS A 132 -13.30 5.98 2.95
CA LYS A 132 -12.34 6.21 1.85
C LYS A 132 -11.02 6.86 2.29
N ARG A 133 -10.63 6.71 3.57
CA ARG A 133 -9.49 7.43 4.16
C ARG A 133 -8.59 6.57 5.03
N CYS A 134 -9.15 5.59 5.73
CA CYS A 134 -8.40 4.80 6.70
C CYS A 134 -8.72 3.32 6.53
N ALA A 135 -7.73 2.48 6.77
CA ALA A 135 -7.86 1.04 6.75
C ALA A 135 -6.67 0.41 7.49
N ALA A 136 -6.85 -0.84 7.89
CA ALA A 136 -5.77 -1.70 8.35
C ALA A 136 -5.61 -2.88 7.39
N ALA A 137 -4.40 -3.41 7.31
CA ALA A 137 -4.07 -4.61 6.55
C ALA A 137 -3.03 -5.45 7.29
N TRP A 138 -3.11 -6.77 7.14
CA TRP A 138 -2.18 -7.71 7.75
C TRP A 138 -2.05 -8.97 6.91
N ARG A 139 -0.91 -9.64 7.00
CA ARG A 139 -0.70 -10.94 6.34
C ARG A 139 -1.21 -12.07 7.21
N ARG A 140 -1.61 -13.16 6.56
CA ARG A 140 -1.86 -14.44 7.22
C ARG A 140 -0.57 -14.90 7.90
N GLY A 141 -0.68 -15.27 9.17
CA GLY A 141 0.47 -15.69 9.99
C GLY A 141 1.05 -14.58 10.85
N TRP A 142 0.68 -13.31 10.64
CA TRP A 142 0.96 -12.26 11.62
C TRP A 142 0.14 -12.50 12.90
N ALA A 143 0.65 -11.99 14.02
CA ALA A 143 -0.10 -12.04 15.27
C ALA A 143 -1.44 -11.28 15.13
N PRO A 144 -2.51 -11.66 15.87
CA PRO A 144 -3.85 -11.10 15.66
C PRO A 144 -3.97 -9.56 15.78
N ASP A 145 -3.04 -8.92 16.48
CA ASP A 145 -2.97 -7.48 16.72
C ASP A 145 -1.95 -6.74 15.84
N GLN A 146 -1.15 -7.47 15.06
CA GLN A 146 -0.15 -6.93 14.14
C GLN A 146 -0.81 -6.48 12.83
N ARG A 147 -0.56 -5.23 12.44
CA ARG A 147 -1.13 -4.67 11.22
C ARG A 147 -0.35 -3.49 10.69
N LEU A 148 -0.32 -3.34 9.38
CA LEU A 148 -0.10 -2.06 8.73
C LEU A 148 -1.39 -1.25 8.88
N LYS A 149 -1.29 0.00 9.32
CA LYS A 149 -2.44 0.85 9.61
C LYS A 149 -2.29 2.20 8.91
N LEU A 150 -3.29 2.58 8.14
CA LEU A 150 -3.50 3.95 7.68
C LEU A 150 -4.58 4.58 8.55
N ASP A 151 -4.17 5.47 9.45
CA ASP A 151 -5.06 6.08 10.44
C ASP A 151 -4.79 7.58 10.60
N TYR A 152 -5.73 8.29 11.21
CA TYR A 152 -5.55 9.69 11.57
C TYR A 152 -4.75 9.81 12.86
N VAL A 153 -3.64 10.54 12.80
CA VAL A 153 -2.73 10.81 13.92
C VAL A 153 -2.78 12.29 14.28
N THR A 154 -2.93 12.55 15.58
CA THR A 154 -2.77 13.86 16.18
C THR A 154 -1.33 14.01 16.68
N GLU A 155 -0.62 15.05 16.23
CA GLU A 155 0.76 15.40 16.60
C GLU A 155 1.91 14.69 15.84
N LYS A 156 2.98 15.45 15.59
CA LYS A 156 4.27 15.01 15.01
C LYS A 156 4.17 14.22 13.69
N VAL A 157 3.21 14.59 12.85
CA VAL A 157 3.08 14.05 11.50
C VAL A 157 4.17 14.64 10.60
N CYS A 158 4.95 13.77 9.95
CA CYS A 158 5.86 14.10 8.84
C CYS A 158 5.06 14.38 7.55
N GLU A 159 5.67 14.99 6.53
CA GLU A 159 5.01 15.20 5.23
C GLU A 159 5.65 14.31 4.16
N GLY A 160 4.86 13.41 3.56
CA GLY A 160 5.38 12.49 2.54
C GLY A 160 6.03 11.27 3.14
N LEU A 161 7.24 10.93 2.69
CA LEU A 161 8.01 9.82 3.25
C LEU A 161 8.70 10.26 4.54
N CYS A 162 8.75 9.33 5.48
CA CYS A 162 9.38 9.44 6.77
C CYS A 162 10.34 8.24 6.91
#